data_AF-Q9H4L3-F1
#
_entry.id   AF-Q9H4L3-F1
#
_cell.length_a   1.000
_cell.length_b   1.000
_cell.length_c   1.000
_cell.angle_alpha   90.00
_cell.angle_beta   90.00
_cell.angle_gamma   90.00
#
_symmetry.space_group_name_H-M   'P 1'
#
loop_
_entity.id
_entity.type
_entity.pdbx_description
1 polymer ?
#
loop_
_entity_poly.entity_id
_entity_poly.type
_entity_poly.pdbx_seq_one_letter_code
_entity_poly.pdbx_strand_id
1 'polypeptide(L)' 'ALCDTPGVDPKLISRIWVYNHYRWIIWKLAAMECAFPKEFANRCLSPERVLLQLKY' A
#
# COMPACT_ATOMS: atom_id res chain seq x y z
N ALA A 1 -1.72 -12.28 -3.97
CA ALA A 1 -0.86 -11.15 -4.35
C ALA A 1 0.26 -10.90 -3.33
N LEU A 2 -0.03 -10.46 -2.10
CA LEU A 2 1.03 -10.17 -1.10
C LEU A 2 1.77 -11.44 -0.64
N CYS A 3 1.03 -12.49 -0.28
CA CYS A 3 1.62 -13.78 0.14
C CYS A 3 2.39 -14.50 -0.98
N ASP A 4 2.19 -14.10 -2.23
CA ASP A 4 2.88 -14.67 -3.41
C ASP A 4 4.14 -13.85 -3.76
N THR A 5 4.44 -12.80 -3.00
CA THR A 5 5.59 -11.92 -3.24
C THR A 5 6.87 -12.57 -2.70
N PRO A 6 7.97 -12.63 -3.48
CA PRO A 6 9.22 -13.22 -3.01
C PRO A 6 9.75 -12.58 -1.73
N GLY A 7 10.11 -13.41 -0.75
CA GLY A 7 10.62 -13.00 0.56
C GLY A 7 9.54 -12.69 1.60
N VAL A 8 8.26 -12.84 1.27
CA VAL A 8 7.16 -12.75 2.24
C VAL A 8 6.88 -14.13 2.81
N ASP A 9 6.93 -14.28 4.14
CA ASP A 9 6.43 -15.48 4.82
C ASP A 9 4.98 -15.26 5.25
N PRO A 10 3.98 -15.94 4.63
CA PRO A 10 2.58 -15.79 4.97
C PRO A 10 2.25 -16.18 6.42
N LYS A 11 3.09 -16.96 7.10
CA LYS A 11 2.89 -17.35 8.50
C LYS A 11 3.11 -16.20 9.48
N LEU A 12 3.86 -15.19 9.07
CA LEU A 12 4.16 -14.01 9.88
C LEU A 12 3.15 -12.87 9.68
N ILE A 13 2.23 -13.00 8.72
CA ILE A 13 1.29 -11.95 8.35
C ILE A 13 -0.15 -12.45 8.50
N SER A 14 -0.95 -11.74 9.29
CA SER A 14 -2.37 -12.04 9.43
C SER A 14 -3.22 -11.20 8.48
N ARG A 15 -4.42 -11.69 8.14
CA ARG A 15 -5.39 -10.92 7.35
C ARG A 15 -5.76 -9.58 8.02
N ILE A 16 -5.84 -9.57 9.35
CA ILE A 16 -6.13 -8.37 10.14
C ILE A 16 -5.00 -7.34 10.00
N TRP A 17 -3.74 -7.80 10.03
CA TRP A 17 -2.58 -6.94 9.79
C TRP A 17 -2.68 -6.28 8.41
N VAL A 18 -2.94 -7.07 7.36
CA VAL A 18 -3.07 -6.54 5.99
C VAL A 18 -4.17 -5.49 5.90
N TYR A 19 -5.34 -5.72 6.50
CA TYR A 19 -6.43 -4.74 6.50
C TYR A 19 -6.07 -3.44 7.19
N ASN A 20 -5.42 -3.53 8.36
CA ASN A 20 -4.99 -2.33 9.09
C ASN A 20 -3.97 -1.52 8.27
N HIS A 21 -2.93 -2.18 7.74
CA HIS A 21 -1.89 -1.51 6.96
C HIS A 21 -2.43 -0.94 5.64
N TYR A 22 -3.30 -1.69 4.95
CA TYR A 22 -3.94 -1.24 3.73
C TYR A 22 -4.71 0.08 3.94
N ARG A 23 -5.48 0.20 5.04
CA ARG A 23 -6.22 1.42 5.37
C ARG A 23 -5.31 2.64 5.44
N TRP A 24 -4.19 2.54 6.14
CA TRP A 24 -3.26 3.65 6.32
C TRP A 24 -2.51 4.00 5.03
N ILE A 25 -2.12 2.99 4.25
CA ILE A 25 -1.44 3.19 2.97
C ILE A 25 -2.35 3.93 1.99
N ILE A 26 -3.60 3.49 1.84
CA ILE A 26 -4.58 4.15 0.97
C ILE A 26 -4.81 5.58 1.42
N TRP A 27 -5.04 5.82 2.72
CA TRP A 27 -5.28 7.17 3.22
C TRP A 27 -4.11 8.10 2.94
N LYS A 28 -2.88 7.64 3.19
CA LYS A 28 -1.66 8.40 2.89
C LYS A 28 -1.55 8.73 1.40
N LEU A 29 -1.68 7.73 0.53
CA LEU A 29 -1.51 7.92 -0.92
C LEU A 29 -2.59 8.85 -1.50
N ALA A 30 -3.85 8.67 -1.08
CA ALA A 30 -4.95 9.55 -1.48
C ALA A 30 -4.72 10.99 -0.98
N ALA A 31 -4.31 11.16 0.28
CA ALA A 31 -4.01 12.48 0.85
C ALA A 31 -2.85 13.17 0.11
N MET A 32 -1.83 12.43 -0.32
CA MET A 32 -0.71 12.98 -1.11
C MET A 32 -1.18 13.53 -2.47
N GLU A 33 -2.05 12.81 -3.18
CA GLU A 33 -2.58 13.29 -4.46
C GLU A 33 -3.50 14.50 -4.28
N CYS A 34 -4.32 14.51 -3.23
CA CYS A 34 -5.20 15.63 -2.93
C CYS A 34 -4.46 16.90 -2.49
N ALA A 35 -3.43 16.75 -1.64
CA ALA A 35 -2.70 17.89 -1.06
C ALA A 35 -1.64 18.47 -2.00
N PHE A 36 -1.01 17.63 -2.83
CA PHE A 36 0.07 18.03 -3.73
C PHE A 36 -0.18 17.51 -5.16
N PRO A 37 -1.26 17.99 -5.82
CA PRO A 37 -1.67 17.46 -7.11
C PRO A 37 -0.67 17.73 -8.24
N LYS A 38 0.14 18.79 -8.17
CA LYS A 38 1.13 19.08 -9.24
C LYS A 38 2.28 18.07 -9.25
N GLU A 39 2.57 17.50 -8.10
CA GLU A 39 3.70 16.62 -7.81
C GLU A 39 3.27 15.14 -7.97
N PHE A 40 2.08 14.82 -7.47
CA PHE A 40 1.66 13.44 -7.22
C PHE A 40 0.36 12.98 -7.91
N ALA A 41 -0.41 13.86 -8.57
CA ALA A 41 -1.70 13.45 -9.15
C ALA A 41 -1.55 12.25 -10.10
N ASN A 42 -2.42 11.25 -9.93
CA ASN A 42 -2.47 10.00 -10.71
C ASN A 42 -1.17 9.19 -10.68
N ARG A 43 -0.29 9.41 -9.69
CA ARG A 43 1.01 8.72 -9.60
C ARG A 43 1.17 7.91 -8.33
N CYS A 44 0.38 8.15 -7.30
CA CYS A 44 0.57 7.58 -5.97
C CYS A 44 -0.40 6.44 -5.67
N LEU A 45 -1.68 6.60 -5.99
CA LEU A 45 -2.72 5.62 -5.67
C LEU A 45 -2.85 4.56 -6.78
N SER A 46 -1.90 3.62 -6.84
CA SER A 46 -1.97 2.46 -7.75
C SER A 46 -1.85 1.12 -6.99
N PRO A 47 -2.41 0.02 -7.51
CA PRO A 47 -2.28 -1.31 -6.90
C PRO A 47 -0.82 -1.73 -6.66
N GLU A 48 0.08 -1.40 -7.59
CA GLU A 48 1.50 -1.72 -7.52
C GLU A 48 2.18 -0.96 -6.36
N ARG A 49 1.86 0.33 -6.20
CA ARG A 49 2.39 1.14 -5.08
C ARG A 49 1.88 0.67 -3.72
N VAL A 50 0.60 0.29 -3.66
CA VAL A 50 0.00 -0.25 -2.43
C VAL A 50 0.65 -1.58 -2.06
N LEU A 51 0.83 -2.48 -3.04
CA LEU A 51 1.50 -3.76 -2.81
C LEU A 51 2.97 -3.59 -2.40
N LEU A 52 3.67 -2.64 -3.01
CA LEU A 52 5.05 -2.31 -2.64
C LEU A 52 5.16 -1.81 -1.19
N GLN A 53 4.23 -0.96 -0.76
CA GLN A 53 4.20 -0.47 0.63
C GLN A 53 3.65 -1.47 1.65
N LEU A 54 2.89 -2.49 1.22
CA LEU A 54 2.52 -3.61 2.09
C LEU A 54 3.69 -4.58 2.30
N LYS A 55 4.65 -4.62 1.38
CA LYS A 55 5.87 -5.43 1.50
C LYS A 55 6.92 -4.78 2.43
N TYR A 56 7.00 -3.45 2.39
CA TYR A 56 7.96 -2.65 3.17
C TYR A 56 7.44 -2.32 4.57
#